data_AF-A0A059FE22-F1
#
_entry.id   AF-A0A059FE22-F1
#
_cell.length_a   1.000
_cell.length_b   1.000
_cell.length_c   1.000
_cell.angle_alpha   90.00
_cell.angle_beta   90.00
_cell.angle_gamma   90.00
#
_symmetry.space_group_name_H-M   'P 1'
#
loop_
_entity.id
_entity.type
_entity.pdbx_description
1 polymer ?
#
loop_
_entity_poly.entity_id
_entity_poly.type
_entity_poly.pdbx_seq_one_letter_code
_entity_poly.pdbx_strand_id
1 'polypeptide(L)'
;MRTSRNGLELIKSFEGFRARAARLPNGRWIIGYSHTATARRGLTVSAGDAELILRHHDLLPVEHLIADRVLAPLSQNEFDALVSFVFNIGVMAFVASDVLAHLNTGDRLHAADAMTLWRKGKVDNELRVIDALVRRRAAEKALFLEHPSGRAAVATALVTPQLDLAAAVMPPRERPVVVETRLDGDLARAVEAETPEAPGTSPQAAARAVNERLTRILGENARLASGRTTQAANDTADNDGPSIAEITRAVSALADPNGTSAPSSVIDVAKGPPEGIERRRAPRAPGGADFGTPLNFDDAARSAGRSALVDDLAPVSISQDEIDRTLAENDAFHDDTIYEVMREGWPFALLAGIGFIGFLTGIQRFFDAAHTLVERTSDIYIGPLLSLGSAVILVISAYYLMRVLARRT
;
A
#
# COMPACT_ATOMS: atom_id res chain seq x y z
N MET A 1 -8.03 -22.94 2.29
CA MET A 1 -7.40 -22.97 3.63
C MET A 1 -8.16 -22.00 4.53
N ARG A 2 -7.64 -21.60 5.68
CA ARG A 2 -8.18 -20.51 6.53
C ARG A 2 -7.05 -19.57 6.91
N THR A 3 -7.36 -18.30 7.10
CA THR A 3 -6.41 -17.27 7.52
C THR A 3 -5.92 -17.57 8.93
N SER A 4 -4.60 -17.62 9.12
CA SER A 4 -4.01 -17.84 10.44
C SER A 4 -4.07 -16.56 11.29
N ARG A 5 -3.66 -16.67 12.56
CA ARG A 5 -3.53 -15.49 13.42
C ARG A 5 -2.51 -14.48 12.87
N ASN A 6 -1.47 -14.93 12.16
CA ASN A 6 -0.44 -14.04 11.62
C ASN A 6 -1.00 -13.15 10.51
N GLY A 7 -1.66 -13.74 9.50
CA GLY A 7 -2.40 -12.99 8.47
C GLY A 7 -3.49 -12.08 9.04
N LEU A 8 -4.20 -12.53 10.08
CA LEU A 8 -5.23 -11.71 10.74
C LEU A 8 -4.63 -10.46 11.40
N GLU A 9 -3.54 -10.58 12.15
CA GLU A 9 -2.85 -9.41 12.73
C GLU A 9 -2.22 -8.51 11.65
N LEU A 10 -1.67 -9.08 10.57
CA LEU A 10 -1.15 -8.32 9.43
C LEU A 10 -2.24 -7.43 8.83
N ILE A 11 -3.43 -7.97 8.56
CA ILE A 11 -4.57 -7.23 8.04
C ILE A 11 -5.02 -6.15 9.03
N LYS A 12 -5.23 -6.53 10.31
CA LYS A 12 -5.60 -5.59 11.39
C LYS A 12 -4.64 -4.41 11.51
N SER A 13 -3.34 -4.62 11.26
CA SER A 13 -2.30 -3.58 11.31
C SER A 13 -2.41 -2.52 10.20
N PHE A 14 -3.00 -2.86 9.05
CA PHE A 14 -3.17 -1.94 7.92
C PHE A 14 -4.57 -1.31 7.84
N GLU A 15 -5.62 -2.01 8.27
CA GLU A 15 -6.98 -1.45 8.28
C GLU A 15 -7.20 -0.48 9.47
N GLY A 16 -6.59 -0.78 10.62
CA GLY A 16 -6.85 -0.09 11.87
C GLY A 16 -8.22 -0.40 12.48
N PHE A 17 -8.39 -0.15 13.78
CA PHE A 17 -9.64 -0.42 14.50
C PHE A 17 -10.50 0.83 14.66
N ARG A 18 -11.77 0.75 14.25
CA ARG A 18 -12.78 1.83 14.39
C ARG A 18 -13.94 1.39 15.29
N ALA A 19 -13.90 1.79 16.56
CA ALA A 19 -14.92 1.45 17.57
C ALA A 19 -16.31 2.06 17.32
N ARG A 20 -16.39 3.14 16.51
CA ARG A 20 -17.64 3.82 16.12
C ARG A 20 -17.74 3.88 14.60
N ALA A 21 -18.96 3.77 14.06
CA ALA A 21 -19.18 3.87 12.62
C ALA A 21 -18.91 5.29 12.11
N ALA A 22 -18.01 5.44 11.14
CA ALA A 22 -17.69 6.69 10.45
C ALA A 22 -18.29 6.72 9.03
N ARG A 23 -18.53 7.91 8.48
CA ARG A 23 -19.05 8.09 7.11
C ARG A 23 -17.89 8.39 6.14
N LEU A 24 -17.89 7.73 4.98
CA LEU A 24 -16.97 7.99 3.88
C LEU A 24 -17.48 9.13 2.97
N PRO A 25 -16.59 9.75 2.17
CA PRO A 25 -16.99 10.71 1.13
C PRO A 25 -18.06 10.16 0.16
N ASN A 26 -17.98 8.87 -0.20
CA ASN A 26 -18.98 8.18 -1.03
C ASN A 26 -20.28 7.81 -0.30
N GLY A 27 -20.57 8.46 0.83
CA GLY A 27 -21.80 8.30 1.61
C GLY A 27 -21.92 7.03 2.45
N ARG A 28 -21.14 5.97 2.16
CA ARG A 28 -21.15 4.68 2.88
C ARG A 28 -20.61 4.82 4.31
N TRP A 29 -20.89 3.82 5.15
CA TRP A 29 -20.38 3.73 6.52
C TRP A 29 -19.29 2.66 6.64
N ILE A 30 -18.36 2.87 7.59
CA ILE A 30 -17.25 1.95 7.91
C ILE A 30 -17.13 1.78 9.43
N ILE A 31 -16.86 0.57 9.89
CA ILE A 31 -16.71 0.23 11.32
C ILE A 31 -15.72 -0.93 11.51
N GLY A 32 -15.17 -1.11 12.71
CA GLY A 32 -14.25 -2.21 13.00
C GLY A 32 -12.97 -2.15 12.16
N TYR A 33 -12.58 -3.27 11.56
CA TYR A 33 -11.48 -3.38 10.61
C TYR A 33 -12.01 -3.29 9.17
N SER A 34 -12.29 -2.08 8.72
CA SER A 34 -12.82 -1.77 7.38
C SER A 34 -14.16 -2.47 7.00
N HIS A 35 -14.96 -2.93 7.95
CA HIS A 35 -16.27 -3.52 7.68
C HIS A 35 -17.26 -2.46 7.16
N THR A 36 -17.95 -2.76 6.06
CA THR A 36 -18.90 -1.83 5.41
C THR A 36 -20.26 -2.42 5.06
N ALA A 37 -20.48 -3.73 5.22
CA ALA A 37 -21.69 -4.39 4.73
C ALA A 37 -22.93 -4.16 5.61
N THR A 38 -22.75 -4.16 6.95
CA THR A 38 -23.83 -3.91 7.93
C THR A 38 -23.67 -2.56 8.67
N ALA A 39 -22.61 -1.82 8.35
CA ALA A 39 -22.25 -0.56 8.95
C ALA A 39 -23.32 0.53 8.69
N ARG A 40 -23.70 1.25 9.73
CA ARG A 40 -24.72 2.32 9.68
C ARG A 40 -24.51 3.33 10.80
N ARG A 41 -25.07 4.53 10.64
CA ARG A 41 -24.95 5.65 11.59
C ARG A 41 -25.24 5.21 13.03
N GLY A 42 -24.36 5.57 13.95
CA GLY A 42 -24.54 5.33 15.39
C GLY A 42 -24.21 3.91 15.87
N LEU A 43 -23.77 2.99 15.01
CA LEU A 43 -23.23 1.71 15.48
C LEU A 43 -21.89 1.92 16.21
N THR A 44 -21.69 1.10 17.24
CA THR A 44 -20.43 0.89 17.94
C THR A 44 -20.10 -0.61 17.96
N VAL A 45 -18.82 -0.94 18.14
CA VAL A 45 -18.34 -2.33 18.12
C VAL A 45 -17.13 -2.48 19.05
N SER A 46 -16.97 -3.64 19.71
CA SER A 46 -15.73 -3.92 20.44
C SER A 46 -14.62 -4.40 19.50
N ALA A 47 -13.36 -4.40 19.96
CA ALA A 47 -12.26 -4.94 19.17
C ALA A 47 -12.40 -6.45 18.91
N GLY A 48 -12.97 -7.20 19.86
CA GLY A 48 -13.24 -8.63 19.70
C GLY A 48 -14.34 -8.91 18.69
N ASP A 49 -15.46 -8.17 18.77
CA ASP A 49 -16.56 -8.30 17.80
C ASP A 49 -16.12 -7.89 16.39
N ALA A 50 -15.29 -6.85 16.27
CA ALA A 50 -14.72 -6.43 15.00
C ALA A 50 -13.76 -7.48 14.41
N GLU A 51 -12.97 -8.17 15.23
CA GLU A 51 -12.13 -9.29 14.78
C GLU A 51 -12.98 -10.49 14.33
N LEU A 52 -14.08 -10.79 15.05
CA LEU A 52 -15.03 -11.83 14.65
C LEU A 52 -15.72 -11.49 13.33
N ILE A 53 -16.15 -10.24 13.13
CA ILE A 53 -16.74 -9.77 11.86
C ILE A 53 -15.72 -9.89 10.72
N LEU A 54 -14.49 -9.41 10.90
CA LEU A 54 -13.42 -9.54 9.91
C LEU A 54 -13.23 -11.02 9.53
N ARG A 55 -13.01 -11.89 10.52
CA ARG A 55 -12.66 -13.30 10.32
C ARG A 55 -13.81 -14.16 9.79
N HIS A 56 -15.04 -13.92 10.23
CA HIS A 56 -16.20 -14.78 9.94
C HIS A 56 -17.20 -14.18 8.95
N HIS A 57 -16.99 -12.96 8.47
CA HIS A 57 -17.79 -12.35 7.42
C HIS A 57 -16.92 -11.81 6.29
N ASP A 58 -16.00 -10.88 6.56
CA ASP A 58 -15.37 -10.10 5.49
C ASP A 58 -14.19 -10.82 4.79
N LEU A 59 -13.48 -11.70 5.49
CA LEU A 59 -12.46 -12.57 4.88
C LEU A 59 -13.05 -13.79 4.18
N LEU A 60 -14.31 -14.18 4.45
CA LEU A 60 -14.91 -15.39 3.85
C LEU A 60 -14.90 -15.38 2.30
N PRO A 61 -15.32 -14.30 1.60
CA PRO A 61 -15.27 -14.28 0.13
C PRO A 61 -13.85 -14.36 -0.42
N VAL A 62 -12.86 -13.81 0.30
CA VAL A 62 -11.44 -13.80 -0.09
C VAL A 62 -10.84 -15.20 0.06
N GLU A 63 -11.09 -15.88 1.18
CA GLU A 63 -10.62 -17.25 1.41
C GLU A 63 -11.18 -18.25 0.38
N HIS A 64 -12.46 -18.12 0.01
CA HIS A 64 -13.07 -18.94 -1.05
C HIS A 64 -12.48 -18.60 -2.42
N LEU A 65 -12.32 -17.31 -2.78
CA LEU A 65 -11.71 -16.92 -4.05
C LEU A 65 -10.31 -17.52 -4.23
N ILE A 66 -9.48 -17.47 -3.20
CA ILE A 66 -8.12 -18.02 -3.26
C ILE A 66 -8.16 -19.55 -3.41
N ALA A 67 -9.07 -20.23 -2.71
CA ALA A 67 -9.27 -21.69 -2.85
C ALA A 67 -9.83 -22.11 -4.23
N ASP A 68 -10.68 -21.28 -4.84
CA ASP A 68 -11.29 -21.55 -6.15
C ASP A 68 -10.38 -21.20 -7.34
N ARG A 69 -9.43 -20.28 -7.16
CA ARG A 69 -8.64 -19.70 -8.27
C ARG A 69 -7.15 -20.02 -8.25
N VAL A 70 -6.55 -20.29 -7.10
CA VAL A 70 -5.13 -20.64 -7.03
C VAL A 70 -4.98 -22.16 -7.15
N LEU A 71 -4.34 -22.58 -8.24
CA LEU A 71 -4.14 -23.99 -8.60
C LEU A 71 -2.84 -24.57 -8.02
N ALA A 72 -1.89 -23.71 -7.66
CA ALA A 72 -0.63 -24.10 -7.05
C ALA A 72 -0.80 -24.41 -5.54
N PRO A 73 -0.05 -25.39 -4.98
CA PRO A 73 -0.08 -25.65 -3.54
C PRO A 73 0.53 -24.48 -2.76
N LEU A 74 -0.25 -23.89 -1.86
CA LEU A 74 0.15 -22.78 -1.00
C LEU A 74 0.54 -23.27 0.40
N SER A 75 1.57 -22.69 0.97
CA SER A 75 1.82 -22.70 2.41
C SER A 75 0.89 -21.71 3.15
N GLN A 76 0.83 -21.83 4.47
CA GLN A 76 0.00 -20.93 5.29
C GLN A 76 0.43 -19.46 5.19
N ASN A 77 1.74 -19.19 5.04
CA ASN A 77 2.27 -17.84 4.93
C ASN A 77 1.94 -17.21 3.57
N GLU A 78 2.09 -17.98 2.48
CA GLU A 78 1.64 -17.55 1.14
C GLU A 78 0.13 -17.29 1.13
N PHE A 79 -0.68 -18.17 1.73
CA PHE A 79 -2.13 -17.99 1.83
C PHE A 79 -2.52 -16.74 2.64
N ASP A 80 -1.94 -16.55 3.83
CA ASP A 80 -2.20 -15.38 4.70
C ASP A 80 -1.83 -14.05 3.99
N ALA A 81 -0.69 -14.01 3.31
CA ALA A 81 -0.26 -12.85 2.54
C ALA A 81 -1.19 -12.54 1.37
N LEU A 82 -1.64 -13.58 0.64
CA LEU A 82 -2.62 -13.43 -0.43
C LEU A 82 -3.98 -12.96 0.09
N VAL A 83 -4.45 -13.43 1.25
CA VAL A 83 -5.69 -12.92 1.86
C VAL A 83 -5.56 -11.42 2.15
N SER A 84 -4.45 -10.95 2.75
CA SER A 84 -4.24 -9.52 2.99
C SER A 84 -4.19 -8.69 1.71
N PHE A 85 -3.52 -9.21 0.67
CA PHE A 85 -3.37 -8.57 -0.63
C PHE A 85 -4.73 -8.42 -1.33
N VAL A 86 -5.48 -9.52 -1.46
CA VAL A 86 -6.79 -9.57 -2.13
C VAL A 86 -7.86 -8.79 -1.37
N PHE A 87 -7.82 -8.79 -0.03
CA PHE A 87 -8.71 -7.95 0.78
C PHE A 87 -8.57 -6.46 0.45
N ASN A 88 -7.35 -6.01 0.13
CA ASN A 88 -7.06 -4.62 -0.17
C ASN A 88 -7.27 -4.21 -1.64
N ILE A 89 -6.89 -5.05 -2.62
CA ILE A 89 -7.10 -4.71 -4.05
C ILE A 89 -8.50 -5.09 -4.55
N GLY A 90 -9.19 -5.99 -3.85
CA GLY A 90 -10.50 -6.52 -4.21
C GLY A 90 -10.45 -7.76 -5.11
N VAL A 91 -11.51 -8.57 -4.98
CA VAL A 91 -11.72 -9.87 -5.64
C VAL A 91 -11.50 -9.79 -7.17
N MET A 92 -12.09 -8.80 -7.83
CA MET A 92 -12.01 -8.66 -9.30
C MET A 92 -10.60 -8.26 -9.78
N ALA A 93 -9.92 -7.38 -9.04
CA ALA A 93 -8.56 -6.96 -9.36
C ALA A 93 -7.57 -8.13 -9.27
N PHE A 94 -7.71 -9.00 -8.26
CA PHE A 94 -6.90 -10.20 -8.13
C PHE A 94 -7.10 -11.19 -9.28
N VAL A 95 -8.36 -11.43 -9.69
CA VAL A 95 -8.68 -12.35 -10.80
C VAL A 95 -8.08 -11.90 -12.14
N ALA A 96 -7.88 -10.59 -12.32
CA ALA A 96 -7.23 -10.00 -13.48
C ALA A 96 -5.72 -9.68 -13.27
N SER A 97 -5.11 -10.10 -12.15
CA SER A 97 -3.73 -9.73 -11.80
C SER A 97 -2.68 -10.73 -12.28
N ASP A 98 -1.50 -10.21 -12.64
CA ASP A 98 -0.32 -11.02 -12.96
C ASP A 98 0.11 -11.92 -11.78
N VAL A 99 -0.20 -11.51 -10.54
CA VAL A 99 0.04 -12.32 -9.32
C VAL A 99 -0.65 -13.67 -9.43
N LEU A 100 -1.92 -13.70 -9.85
CA LEU A 100 -2.66 -14.96 -10.02
C LEU A 100 -2.14 -15.78 -11.21
N ALA A 101 -1.72 -15.11 -12.29
CA ALA A 101 -1.13 -15.78 -13.45
C ALA A 101 0.19 -16.48 -13.07
N HIS A 102 1.12 -15.76 -12.45
CA HIS A 102 2.42 -16.28 -12.00
C HIS A 102 2.26 -17.39 -10.94
N LEU A 103 1.33 -17.24 -9.98
CA LEU A 103 1.00 -18.31 -9.03
C LEU A 103 0.58 -19.60 -9.75
N ASN A 104 -0.32 -19.49 -10.73
CA ASN A 104 -0.86 -20.65 -11.44
C ASN A 104 0.11 -21.27 -12.45
N THR A 105 1.16 -20.55 -12.89
CA THR A 105 2.32 -21.15 -13.57
C THR A 105 3.39 -21.69 -12.62
N GLY A 106 3.20 -21.54 -11.30
CA GLY A 106 4.13 -22.00 -10.26
C GLY A 106 5.27 -21.03 -9.92
N ASP A 107 5.31 -19.86 -10.57
CA ASP A 107 6.37 -18.86 -10.44
C ASP A 107 6.11 -17.92 -9.25
N ARG A 108 6.49 -18.40 -8.07
CA ARG A 108 6.32 -17.68 -6.79
C ARG A 108 7.09 -16.38 -6.72
N LEU A 109 8.25 -16.28 -7.39
CA LEU A 109 9.08 -15.08 -7.33
C LEU A 109 8.45 -13.95 -8.15
N HIS A 110 8.07 -14.22 -9.40
CA HIS A 110 7.37 -13.22 -10.22
C HIS A 110 6.00 -12.85 -9.63
N ALA A 111 5.29 -13.77 -8.97
CA ALA A 111 4.07 -13.44 -8.21
C ALA A 111 4.35 -12.43 -7.08
N ALA A 112 5.40 -12.68 -6.28
CA ALA A 112 5.82 -11.83 -5.18
C ALA A 112 6.33 -10.44 -5.65
N ASP A 113 6.96 -10.36 -6.82
CA ASP A 113 7.33 -9.09 -7.46
C ASP A 113 6.11 -8.35 -8.01
N ALA A 114 5.18 -9.05 -8.69
CA ALA A 114 3.94 -8.48 -9.21
C ALA A 114 3.07 -7.86 -8.11
N MET A 115 3.03 -8.43 -6.90
CA MET A 115 2.36 -7.82 -5.72
C MET A 115 2.88 -6.40 -5.44
N THR A 116 4.17 -6.14 -5.67
CA THR A 116 4.83 -4.84 -5.43
C THR A 116 4.35 -3.75 -6.40
N LEU A 117 3.74 -4.11 -7.53
CA LEU A 117 3.19 -3.17 -8.51
C LEU A 117 1.89 -2.50 -8.03
N TRP A 118 1.14 -3.15 -7.12
CA TRP A 118 -0.14 -2.68 -6.59
C TRP A 118 0.04 -1.63 -5.47
N ARG A 119 0.76 -0.56 -5.81
CA ARG A 119 1.19 0.56 -4.95
C ARG A 119 0.69 1.94 -5.39
N LYS A 120 -0.05 2.03 -6.50
CA LYS A 120 -0.67 3.28 -6.96
C LYS A 120 -2.15 3.36 -6.56
N GLY A 121 -2.65 4.57 -6.39
CA GLY A 121 -4.07 4.87 -6.20
C GLY A 121 -4.42 6.25 -6.75
N LYS A 122 -5.71 6.55 -6.86
CA LYS A 122 -6.18 7.89 -7.25
C LYS A 122 -6.10 8.85 -6.05
N VAL A 123 -5.44 9.99 -6.26
CA VAL A 123 -5.42 11.15 -5.36
C VAL A 123 -5.66 12.37 -6.25
N ASP A 124 -6.68 13.16 -5.94
CA ASP A 124 -7.10 14.34 -6.73
C ASP A 124 -7.28 14.03 -8.23
N ASN A 125 -7.88 12.86 -8.49
CA ASN A 125 -8.07 12.21 -9.79
C ASN A 125 -6.80 11.79 -10.56
N GLU A 126 -5.59 12.14 -10.08
CA GLU A 126 -4.32 11.64 -10.61
C GLU A 126 -3.92 10.27 -10.04
N LEU A 127 -3.20 9.46 -10.82
CA LEU A 127 -2.74 8.13 -10.40
C LEU A 127 -1.31 8.20 -9.81
N ARG A 128 -1.21 8.37 -8.48
CA ARG A 128 0.06 8.56 -7.76
C ARG A 128 0.48 7.31 -6.97
N VAL A 129 1.77 7.16 -6.68
CA VAL A 129 2.31 6.10 -5.79
C VAL A 129 2.03 6.50 -4.33
N ILE A 130 1.35 5.62 -3.58
CA ILE A 130 0.97 5.87 -2.18
C ILE A 130 1.93 5.10 -1.27
N ASP A 131 2.68 5.81 -0.43
CA ASP A 131 3.70 5.23 0.44
C ASP A 131 3.15 4.14 1.40
N ALA A 132 1.95 4.34 1.94
CA ALA A 132 1.28 3.34 2.77
C ALA A 132 1.04 2.01 2.03
N LEU A 133 0.75 2.04 0.72
CA LEU A 133 0.63 0.84 -0.10
C LEU A 133 2.00 0.21 -0.38
N VAL A 134 3.06 1.01 -0.58
CA VAL A 134 4.43 0.48 -0.71
C VAL A 134 4.82 -0.31 0.54
N ARG A 135 4.58 0.26 1.73
CA ARG A 135 4.81 -0.41 3.02
C ARG A 135 3.96 -1.68 3.19
N ARG A 136 2.68 -1.65 2.78
CA ARG A 136 1.80 -2.83 2.80
C ARG A 136 2.31 -3.95 1.91
N ARG A 137 2.63 -3.68 0.65
CA ARG A 137 3.15 -4.71 -0.28
C ARG A 137 4.50 -5.26 0.16
N ALA A 138 5.37 -4.45 0.77
CA ALA A 138 6.62 -4.93 1.34
C ALA A 138 6.39 -5.96 2.47
N ALA A 139 5.44 -5.71 3.38
CA ALA A 139 5.11 -6.63 4.46
C ALA A 139 4.39 -7.90 3.96
N GLU A 140 3.43 -7.76 3.05
CA GLU A 140 2.73 -8.89 2.42
C GLU A 140 3.70 -9.78 1.62
N LYS A 141 4.61 -9.17 0.83
CA LYS A 141 5.68 -9.90 0.11
C LYS A 141 6.65 -10.59 1.07
N ALA A 142 7.01 -9.95 2.18
CA ALA A 142 7.89 -10.55 3.18
C ALA A 142 7.26 -11.78 3.83
N LEU A 143 5.96 -11.74 4.16
CA LEU A 143 5.22 -12.90 4.66
C LEU A 143 5.08 -13.98 3.56
N PHE A 144 4.72 -13.60 2.33
CA PHE A 144 4.58 -14.54 1.21
C PHE A 144 5.87 -15.35 0.94
N LEU A 145 7.03 -14.72 1.08
CA LEU A 145 8.35 -15.34 0.90
C LEU A 145 8.91 -15.98 2.20
N GLU A 146 8.22 -15.89 3.33
CA GLU A 146 8.68 -16.48 4.61
C GLU A 146 8.42 -17.98 4.63
N HIS A 147 9.49 -18.78 4.57
CA HIS A 147 9.41 -20.24 4.53
C HIS A 147 8.67 -20.82 5.75
N PRO A 148 7.85 -21.89 5.62
CA PRO A 148 7.02 -22.40 6.72
C PRO A 148 7.80 -22.90 7.96
N SER A 149 9.08 -23.25 7.79
CA SER A 149 9.98 -23.59 8.91
C SER A 149 10.60 -22.37 9.60
N GLY A 150 10.17 -21.16 9.26
CA GLY A 150 10.77 -19.91 9.70
C GLY A 150 11.99 -19.48 8.87
N ARG A 151 12.68 -18.45 9.33
CA ARG A 151 13.80 -17.81 8.63
C ARG A 151 15.05 -18.69 8.64
N ALA A 152 15.56 -19.03 7.47
CA ALA A 152 16.85 -19.70 7.33
C ALA A 152 18.00 -18.76 7.76
N ALA A 153 18.89 -19.25 8.62
CA ALA A 153 20.06 -18.51 9.08
C ALA A 153 21.17 -18.50 8.01
N VAL A 154 21.18 -17.48 7.16
CA VAL A 154 22.26 -17.27 6.16
C VAL A 154 23.39 -16.47 6.81
N ALA A 155 24.52 -17.13 7.09
CA ALA A 155 25.70 -16.47 7.66
C ALA A 155 26.41 -15.60 6.61
N THR A 156 26.33 -14.27 6.74
CA THR A 156 26.97 -13.30 5.83
C THR A 156 28.50 -13.46 5.72
N ALA A 157 29.14 -14.05 6.74
CA ALA A 157 30.56 -14.38 6.72
C ALA A 157 30.92 -15.59 5.84
N LEU A 158 29.94 -16.42 5.45
CA LEU A 158 30.09 -17.58 4.58
C LEU A 158 29.52 -17.33 3.17
N VAL A 159 28.51 -16.46 3.05
CA VAL A 159 27.84 -16.14 1.78
C VAL A 159 27.85 -14.63 1.57
N THR A 160 28.76 -14.16 0.71
CA THR A 160 28.80 -12.76 0.26
C THR A 160 27.68 -12.54 -0.78
N PRO A 161 26.74 -11.60 -0.55
CA PRO A 161 25.74 -11.27 -1.56
C PRO A 161 26.39 -10.61 -2.78
N GLN A 162 25.92 -10.95 -3.98
CA GLN A 162 26.33 -10.33 -5.24
C GLN A 162 25.15 -9.58 -5.86
N LEU A 163 25.44 -8.56 -6.67
CA LEU A 163 24.42 -7.80 -7.38
C LEU A 163 23.94 -8.58 -8.60
N ASP A 164 22.66 -8.99 -8.58
CA ASP A 164 22.01 -9.48 -9.78
C ASP A 164 21.69 -8.32 -10.73
N LEU A 165 22.54 -8.18 -11.76
CA LEU A 165 22.39 -7.18 -12.82
C LEU A 165 21.26 -7.50 -13.81
N ALA A 166 20.78 -8.75 -13.89
CA ALA A 166 19.64 -9.12 -14.71
C ALA A 166 18.32 -8.65 -14.06
N ALA A 167 18.22 -8.76 -12.73
CA ALA A 167 17.09 -8.22 -11.96
C ALA A 167 17.03 -6.67 -11.94
N ALA A 168 18.15 -5.98 -12.16
CA ALA A 168 18.28 -4.53 -11.98
C ALA A 168 17.63 -3.64 -13.07
N VAL A 169 16.97 -4.23 -14.08
CA VAL A 169 16.56 -3.52 -15.31
C VAL A 169 15.25 -2.70 -15.17
N MET A 170 14.52 -2.80 -14.06
CA MET A 170 13.26 -2.06 -13.84
C MET A 170 13.35 -0.94 -12.77
N PRO A 171 13.15 0.35 -13.14
CA PRO A 171 13.07 1.45 -12.18
C PRO A 171 11.63 1.99 -11.97
N PRO A 172 11.20 2.24 -10.73
CA PRO A 172 10.19 3.25 -10.43
C PRO A 172 10.86 4.64 -10.38
N ARG A 173 10.59 5.52 -11.36
CA ARG A 173 11.11 6.90 -11.39
C ARG A 173 10.19 7.94 -10.72
N GLU A 174 9.26 7.48 -9.89
CA GLU A 174 8.27 8.33 -9.20
C GLU A 174 8.55 8.35 -7.70
N ARG A 175 8.58 9.56 -7.10
CA ARG A 175 8.65 9.71 -5.64
C ARG A 175 7.29 9.35 -5.02
N PRO A 176 7.23 8.59 -3.92
CA PRO A 176 5.97 8.25 -3.27
C PRO A 176 5.38 9.45 -2.55
N VAL A 177 4.04 9.54 -2.50
CA VAL A 177 3.30 10.51 -1.69
C VAL A 177 3.04 9.92 -0.31
N VAL A 178 3.32 10.69 0.74
CA VAL A 178 3.06 10.30 2.14
C VAL A 178 1.67 10.76 2.55
N VAL A 179 0.71 9.83 2.47
CA VAL A 179 -0.64 10.01 3.00
C VAL A 179 -0.69 9.47 4.43
N GLU A 180 -0.95 10.34 5.40
CA GLU A 180 -1.20 9.95 6.79
C GLU A 180 -2.70 9.91 7.09
N THR A 181 -3.16 8.76 7.59
CA THR A 181 -4.52 8.61 8.11
C THR A 181 -4.58 9.10 9.56
N ARG A 182 -4.67 10.42 9.76
CA ARG A 182 -4.98 10.98 11.09
C ARG A 182 -6.33 10.46 11.59
N LEU A 183 -6.43 10.18 12.88
CA LEU A 183 -7.56 9.53 13.55
C LEU A 183 -8.36 10.50 14.43
N ASP A 184 -8.60 11.70 13.92
CA ASP A 184 -9.31 12.77 14.63
C ASP A 184 -10.72 13.01 14.06
N GLY A 185 -11.74 12.58 14.81
CA GLY A 185 -13.16 12.87 14.54
C GLY A 185 -13.94 11.79 13.78
N ASP A 186 -15.22 12.06 13.54
CA ASP A 186 -16.20 11.11 12.96
C ASP A 186 -16.14 11.02 11.41
N LEU A 187 -15.16 11.68 10.79
CA LEU A 187 -14.91 11.69 9.35
C LEU A 187 -13.48 11.24 9.05
N ALA A 188 -13.32 10.21 8.22
CA ALA A 188 -12.01 9.81 7.74
C ALA A 188 -11.52 10.81 6.67
N ARG A 189 -10.47 11.57 6.99
CA ARG A 189 -9.76 12.45 6.05
C ARG A 189 -8.38 11.88 5.75
N ALA A 190 -8.00 11.87 4.48
CA ALA A 190 -6.59 11.79 4.11
C ALA A 190 -5.96 13.14 4.42
N VAL A 191 -4.82 13.15 5.11
CA VAL A 191 -4.03 14.36 5.37
C VAL A 191 -2.64 14.11 4.80
N GLU A 192 -2.16 15.01 3.95
CA GLU A 192 -0.79 14.96 3.46
C GLU A 192 0.17 15.31 4.60
N ALA A 193 1.24 14.52 4.76
CA ALA A 193 2.25 14.79 5.77
C ALA A 193 3.25 15.82 5.23
N GLU A 194 3.33 16.99 5.89
CA GLU A 194 4.32 18.02 5.57
C GLU A 194 5.73 17.43 5.59
N THR A 195 6.36 17.36 4.42
CA THR A 195 7.78 17.07 4.32
C THR A 195 8.55 18.36 4.54
N PRO A 196 9.52 18.43 5.48
CA PRO A 196 10.33 19.62 5.66
C PRO A 196 11.01 20.05 4.36
N GLU A 197 11.04 21.35 4.09
CA GLU A 197 11.61 21.92 2.86
C GLU A 197 13.03 21.38 2.60
N ALA A 198 13.32 21.00 1.36
CA ALA A 198 14.61 20.43 0.99
C ALA A 198 15.65 21.54 0.71
N PRO A 199 16.72 21.70 1.52
CA PRO A 199 17.87 22.47 1.10
C PRO A 199 18.65 21.69 0.02
N GLY A 200 19.20 22.41 -0.96
CA GLY A 200 19.78 21.83 -2.18
C GLY A 200 20.89 20.79 -1.96
N THR A 201 20.99 19.87 -2.92
CA THR A 201 21.87 18.68 -2.94
C THR A 201 23.31 18.96 -2.52
N SER A 202 23.64 18.73 -1.25
CA SER A 202 25.02 18.68 -0.75
C SER A 202 25.11 18.04 0.65
N PRO A 203 26.17 17.26 0.96
CA PRO A 203 26.49 16.90 2.34
C PRO A 203 26.72 18.13 3.24
N GLN A 204 27.16 19.24 2.64
CA GLN A 204 27.34 20.55 3.29
C GLN A 204 26.02 21.12 3.85
N ALA A 205 24.88 20.89 3.20
CA ALA A 205 23.57 21.32 3.72
C ALA A 205 23.21 20.57 5.02
N ALA A 206 23.40 19.25 5.04
CA ALA A 206 23.20 18.45 6.25
C ALA A 206 24.18 18.86 7.38
N ALA A 207 25.45 19.12 7.04
CA ALA A 207 26.44 19.61 8.00
C ALA A 207 26.06 20.98 8.59
N ARG A 208 25.50 21.91 7.80
CA ARG A 208 24.98 23.19 8.29
C ARG A 208 23.80 22.99 9.24
N ALA A 209 22.80 22.20 8.86
CA ALA A 209 21.64 21.91 9.71
C ALA A 209 22.03 21.24 11.06
N VAL A 210 23.03 20.36 11.06
CA VAL A 210 23.61 19.79 12.30
C VAL A 210 24.32 20.85 13.14
N ASN A 211 25.10 21.73 12.51
CA ASN A 211 25.82 22.80 13.22
C ASN A 211 24.86 23.86 13.79
N GLU A 212 23.79 24.21 13.08
CA GLU A 212 22.71 25.09 13.55
C GLU A 212 21.90 24.47 14.69
N ARG A 213 21.70 23.14 14.68
CA ARG A 213 21.08 22.42 15.80
C ARG A 213 22.00 22.36 17.01
N LEU A 214 23.31 22.20 16.82
CA LEU A 214 24.31 22.26 17.89
C LEU A 214 24.41 23.66 18.50
N THR A 215 24.49 24.72 17.71
CA THR A 215 24.52 26.10 18.23
C THR A 215 23.20 26.51 18.88
N ARG A 216 22.05 25.95 18.47
CA ARG A 216 20.79 26.09 19.19
C ARG A 216 20.86 25.44 20.58
N ILE A 217 21.20 24.17 20.67
CA ILE A 217 21.30 23.43 21.95
C ILE A 217 22.32 24.09 22.90
N LEU A 218 23.50 24.46 22.39
CA LEU A 218 24.53 25.14 23.17
C LEU A 218 24.12 26.57 23.56
N GLY A 219 23.39 27.28 22.70
CA GLY A 219 22.85 28.62 22.97
C GLY A 219 21.68 28.62 23.95
N GLU A 220 20.84 27.59 23.94
CA GLU A 220 19.79 27.36 24.94
C GLU A 220 20.40 27.02 26.29
N ASN A 221 21.40 26.15 26.34
CA ASN A 221 22.17 25.89 27.57
C ASN A 221 22.87 27.15 28.10
N ALA A 222 23.44 28.01 27.24
CA ALA A 222 24.02 29.29 27.64
C ALA A 222 22.99 30.30 28.18
N ARG A 223 21.74 30.26 27.68
CA ARG A 223 20.62 31.05 28.20
C ARG A 223 20.09 30.52 29.53
N LEU A 224 20.05 29.19 29.71
CA LEU A 224 19.72 28.55 30.98
C LEU A 224 20.79 28.82 32.05
N ALA A 225 22.06 28.91 31.67
CA ALA A 225 23.15 29.34 32.56
C ALA A 225 23.13 30.85 32.86
N SER A 226 22.55 31.68 31.98
CA SER A 226 22.44 33.14 32.15
C SER A 226 21.06 33.55 32.65
N GLY A 227 20.66 33.03 33.81
CA GLY A 227 19.35 33.28 34.42
C GLY A 227 19.07 34.76 34.68
N ARG A 228 18.23 35.38 33.84
CA ARG A 228 17.73 36.75 34.05
C ARG A 228 16.47 36.74 34.93
N THR A 229 16.68 36.51 36.22
CA THR A 229 15.61 36.63 37.24
C THR A 229 15.24 38.10 37.48
N THR A 230 13.96 38.36 37.72
CA THR A 230 13.43 39.70 38.02
C THR A 230 13.92 40.24 39.37
N GLN A 231 14.30 41.51 39.41
CA GLN A 231 14.83 42.19 40.61
C GLN A 231 13.70 42.79 41.47
N ALA A 232 13.45 42.21 42.66
CA ALA A 232 12.67 42.86 43.72
C ALA A 232 12.98 42.29 45.12
N ALA A 233 13.57 43.14 45.97
CA ALA A 233 13.54 43.14 47.45
C ALA A 233 14.00 41.92 48.30
N ASN A 234 14.98 42.21 49.15
CA ASN A 234 15.12 41.83 50.58
C ASN A 234 15.72 40.47 51.03
N ASP A 235 16.80 40.65 51.82
CA ASP A 235 17.09 40.06 53.14
C ASP A 235 17.69 38.65 53.30
N THR A 236 19.02 38.67 53.44
CA THR A 236 19.85 38.01 54.47
C THR A 236 20.23 36.52 54.39
N ALA A 237 21.42 36.28 54.97
CA ALA A 237 22.00 35.02 55.46
C ALA A 237 22.66 34.05 54.44
N ASP A 238 23.98 33.97 54.61
CA ASP A 238 24.93 32.88 54.36
C ASP A 238 25.08 32.25 52.96
N ASN A 239 26.36 31.91 52.70
CA ASN A 239 26.92 31.49 51.43
C ASN A 239 27.84 30.29 51.72
N ASP A 240 27.83 29.29 50.84
CA ASP A 240 28.97 28.38 50.66
C ASP A 240 28.83 27.59 49.35
N GLY A 241 29.16 28.25 48.23
CA GLY A 241 29.43 27.62 46.95
C GLY A 241 30.95 27.64 46.66
N PRO A 242 31.56 26.54 46.18
CA PRO A 242 33.00 26.47 45.94
C PRO A 242 33.45 27.52 44.91
N SER A 243 34.61 28.12 45.15
CA SER A 243 35.06 29.28 44.40
C SER A 243 35.43 28.95 42.95
N ILE A 244 35.27 29.92 42.04
CA ILE A 244 35.66 29.75 40.62
C ILE A 244 37.14 29.34 40.50
N ALA A 245 38.02 29.82 41.38
CA ALA A 245 39.43 29.44 41.44
C ALA A 245 39.67 27.97 41.83
N GLU A 246 38.80 27.37 42.66
CA GLU A 246 38.87 25.94 42.98
C GLU A 246 38.38 25.07 41.82
N ILE A 247 37.29 25.48 41.15
CA ILE A 247 36.78 24.79 39.97
C ILE A 247 37.85 24.79 38.86
N THR A 248 38.50 25.94 38.62
CA THR A 248 39.62 26.03 37.67
C THR A 248 40.79 25.12 38.07
N ARG A 249 41.16 25.07 39.36
CA ARG A 249 42.24 24.19 39.86
C ARG A 249 41.92 22.71 39.67
N ALA A 250 40.68 22.30 39.93
CA ALA A 250 40.21 20.92 39.74
C ALA A 250 40.22 20.50 38.27
N VAL A 251 39.80 21.38 37.36
CA VAL A 251 39.85 21.13 35.90
C VAL A 251 41.30 21.02 35.40
N SER A 252 42.22 21.86 35.88
CA SER A 252 43.65 21.74 35.54
C SER A 252 44.28 20.43 36.04
N ALA A 253 43.89 19.95 37.22
CA ALA A 253 44.40 18.70 37.79
C ALA A 253 43.98 17.43 37.03
N LEU A 254 42.96 17.52 36.15
CA LEU A 254 42.46 16.40 35.34
C LEU A 254 43.10 16.33 33.94
N ALA A 255 44.00 17.26 33.61
CA ALA A 255 44.49 17.48 32.24
C ALA A 255 45.94 17.01 31.99
N ASP A 256 46.65 16.51 33.00
CA ASP A 256 48.07 16.14 32.89
C ASP A 256 48.27 14.67 32.45
N PRO A 257 48.97 14.37 31.33
CA PRO A 257 48.92 13.05 30.69
C PRO A 257 50.01 12.05 31.12
N ASN A 258 50.65 12.24 32.29
CA ASN A 258 51.65 11.31 32.85
C ASN A 258 51.42 11.07 34.35
N GLY A 259 51.66 9.84 34.82
CA GLY A 259 51.50 9.46 36.24
C GLY A 259 52.69 9.87 37.14
N THR A 260 52.90 9.29 38.33
CA THR A 260 52.33 8.06 38.90
C THR A 260 52.57 8.00 40.42
N SER A 261 51.61 7.53 41.23
CA SER A 261 51.91 6.93 42.56
C SER A 261 50.74 6.11 43.13
N ALA A 262 51.05 4.96 43.74
CA ALA A 262 50.15 4.01 44.42
C ALA A 262 50.61 3.88 45.92
N PRO A 263 50.39 2.80 46.74
CA PRO A 263 49.84 1.46 46.49
C PRO A 263 48.96 0.85 47.65
N SER A 264 48.85 -0.49 47.67
CA SER A 264 48.30 -1.42 48.70
C SER A 264 46.77 -1.62 48.70
N SER A 265 46.20 -2.82 48.90
CA SER A 265 46.70 -4.22 48.83
C SER A 265 45.47 -5.17 48.90
N VAL A 266 45.38 -6.35 48.26
CA VAL A 266 45.96 -7.67 48.64
C VAL A 266 45.57 -8.74 47.56
N ILE A 267 46.48 -9.70 47.29
CA ILE A 267 46.34 -11.12 46.79
C ILE A 267 44.89 -11.59 46.42
N ASP A 268 44.57 -12.23 45.28
CA ASP A 268 45.33 -12.78 44.12
C ASP A 268 44.38 -12.86 42.86
N VAL A 269 44.57 -13.55 41.72
CA VAL A 269 45.52 -14.59 41.21
C VAL A 269 45.76 -14.41 39.69
N ALA A 270 46.73 -15.13 39.08
CA ALA A 270 47.21 -14.86 37.72
C ALA A 270 46.99 -15.97 36.65
N LYS A 271 46.78 -15.54 35.39
CA LYS A 271 47.52 -16.08 34.21
C LYS A 271 47.60 -15.05 33.06
N GLY A 272 48.72 -15.05 32.33
CA GLY A 272 49.11 -13.99 31.38
C GLY A 272 49.00 -14.33 29.87
N PRO A 273 49.43 -13.39 29.00
CA PRO A 273 49.18 -13.38 27.54
C PRO A 273 50.38 -13.93 26.71
N PRO A 274 50.42 -13.77 25.36
CA PRO A 274 50.87 -12.50 24.74
C PRO A 274 50.17 -12.09 23.42
N GLU A 275 50.52 -10.89 22.94
CA GLU A 275 50.52 -10.39 21.54
C GLU A 275 49.20 -10.32 20.71
N GLY A 276 48.97 -9.27 19.90
CA GLY A 276 49.72 -8.01 19.80
C GLY A 276 49.36 -7.12 18.60
N ILE A 277 49.91 -5.89 18.63
CA ILE A 277 50.06 -4.94 17.50
C ILE A 277 48.75 -4.32 16.96
N GLU A 278 48.39 -3.15 17.49
CA GLU A 278 47.63 -2.14 16.74
C GLU A 278 48.34 -1.75 15.44
N ARG A 279 47.60 -1.44 14.37
CA ARG A 279 48.13 -0.61 13.27
C ARG A 279 47.13 0.43 12.81
N ARG A 280 47.43 1.70 13.12
CA ARG A 280 46.86 2.87 12.47
C ARG A 280 46.99 2.74 10.94
N ARG A 281 45.99 3.20 10.19
CA ARG A 281 46.17 3.63 8.80
C ARG A 281 45.72 5.08 8.67
N ALA A 282 46.65 5.94 8.25
CA ALA A 282 46.35 7.31 7.85
C ALA A 282 45.58 7.32 6.51
N PRO A 283 44.81 8.37 6.21
CA PRO A 283 44.14 8.50 4.91
C PRO A 283 45.16 8.58 3.77
N ARG A 284 44.84 7.93 2.63
CA ARG A 284 45.67 7.94 1.42
C ARG A 284 45.09 8.91 0.39
N ALA A 285 45.93 9.79 -0.14
CA ALA A 285 45.58 10.70 -1.23
C ALA A 285 45.25 9.93 -2.54
N PRO A 286 44.43 10.50 -3.45
CA PRO A 286 43.94 9.78 -4.62
C PRO A 286 45.04 9.55 -5.66
N GLY A 287 45.09 8.33 -6.21
CA GLY A 287 45.79 7.98 -7.44
C GLY A 287 44.78 7.44 -8.43
N GLY A 288 44.83 7.91 -9.68
CA GLY A 288 43.77 7.69 -10.67
C GLY A 288 43.71 6.26 -11.23
N ALA A 289 42.49 5.87 -11.60
CA ALA A 289 42.19 4.84 -12.58
C ALA A 289 41.12 5.41 -13.54
N ASP A 290 41.19 5.04 -14.81
CA ASP A 290 40.49 5.77 -15.88
C ASP A 290 38.97 5.53 -15.91
N PHE A 291 38.20 6.61 -15.96
CA PHE A 291 36.73 6.60 -16.14
C PHE A 291 36.30 7.75 -17.06
N GLY A 292 36.92 7.83 -18.24
CA GLY A 292 36.61 8.83 -19.26
C GLY A 292 35.23 8.65 -19.93
N THR A 293 34.17 9.17 -19.32
CA THR A 293 33.08 9.97 -19.96
C THR A 293 32.02 10.33 -18.90
N PRO A 294 31.83 11.61 -18.53
CA PRO A 294 30.69 12.01 -17.70
C PRO A 294 29.40 12.07 -18.55
N LEU A 295 28.36 11.35 -18.14
CA LEU A 295 27.02 11.51 -18.71
C LEU A 295 26.40 12.82 -18.20
N ASN A 296 26.15 13.76 -19.12
CA ASN A 296 25.49 15.02 -18.80
C ASN A 296 23.96 14.82 -18.66
N PHE A 297 23.34 15.53 -17.71
CA PHE A 297 21.91 15.42 -17.37
C PHE A 297 21.15 16.78 -17.41
N ASP A 298 21.78 17.86 -17.88
CA ASP A 298 21.22 19.22 -17.77
C ASP A 298 19.95 19.51 -18.62
N ASP A 299 19.65 18.69 -19.64
CA ASP A 299 18.55 18.93 -20.61
C ASP A 299 17.12 18.57 -20.13
N ALA A 300 16.93 18.39 -18.82
CA ALA A 300 15.63 18.07 -18.22
C ALA A 300 14.79 19.30 -17.78
N ALA A 301 15.14 20.50 -18.24
CA ALA A 301 14.45 21.74 -17.90
C ALA A 301 13.05 21.84 -18.56
N ARG A 302 12.00 21.36 -17.87
CA ARG A 302 10.60 21.50 -18.33
C ARG A 302 9.68 22.10 -17.27
N SER A 303 9.26 23.34 -17.55
CA SER A 303 8.04 24.00 -17.06
C SER A 303 7.69 23.79 -15.58
N ALA A 304 8.32 24.57 -14.69
CA ALA A 304 7.76 24.81 -13.37
C ALA A 304 6.41 25.54 -13.50
N GLY A 305 5.31 24.79 -13.35
CA GLY A 305 3.96 25.36 -13.26
C GLY A 305 3.89 26.31 -12.07
N ARG A 306 3.58 27.59 -12.31
CA ARG A 306 3.52 28.60 -11.24
C ARG A 306 2.36 28.28 -10.30
N SER A 307 2.67 27.98 -9.04
CA SER A 307 1.68 28.03 -7.97
C SER A 307 1.05 29.43 -7.91
N ALA A 308 -0.27 29.49 -7.77
CA ALA A 308 -1.02 30.71 -7.53
C ALA A 308 -1.39 30.74 -6.04
N LEU A 309 -0.86 31.73 -5.32
CA LEU A 309 -1.20 31.97 -3.93
C LEU A 309 -2.64 32.49 -3.84
N VAL A 310 -3.48 31.81 -3.07
CA VAL A 310 -4.83 32.27 -2.69
C VAL A 310 -4.85 32.38 -1.17
N ASP A 311 -5.30 33.52 -0.66
CA ASP A 311 -5.30 33.88 0.76
C ASP A 311 -6.36 33.07 1.53
N ASP A 312 -5.91 32.29 2.51
CA ASP A 312 -6.70 31.31 3.27
C ASP A 312 -7.42 31.91 4.49
N LEU A 313 -7.36 33.23 4.71
CA LEU A 313 -8.13 33.93 5.74
C LEU A 313 -9.51 34.45 5.25
N ALA A 314 -9.87 34.22 3.99
CA ALA A 314 -11.19 34.52 3.47
C ALA A 314 -12.24 33.44 3.86
N PRO A 315 -13.37 33.79 4.50
CA PRO A 315 -14.40 32.81 4.85
C PRO A 315 -15.10 32.27 3.61
N VAL A 316 -14.83 31.01 3.25
CA VAL A 316 -15.38 30.35 2.05
C VAL A 316 -16.89 30.13 2.18
N SER A 317 -17.68 31.00 1.55
CA SER A 317 -19.13 30.82 1.38
C SER A 317 -19.41 29.89 0.20
N ILE A 318 -19.73 28.63 0.49
CA ILE A 318 -20.17 27.66 -0.53
C ILE A 318 -21.56 28.11 -1.05
N SER A 319 -21.68 28.33 -2.36
CA SER A 319 -22.97 28.63 -2.99
C SER A 319 -23.78 27.35 -3.25
N GLN A 320 -25.10 27.46 -3.23
CA GLN A 320 -25.97 26.31 -3.49
C GLN A 320 -25.89 25.85 -4.96
N ASP A 321 -25.66 26.77 -5.90
CA ASP A 321 -25.43 26.44 -7.32
C ASP A 321 -24.25 25.47 -7.53
N GLU A 322 -23.22 25.52 -6.70
CA GLU A 322 -22.07 24.60 -6.77
C GLU A 322 -22.37 23.22 -6.15
N ILE A 323 -23.24 23.17 -5.13
CA ILE A 323 -23.77 21.93 -4.58
C ILE A 323 -24.70 21.25 -5.60
N ASP A 324 -25.58 22.02 -6.25
CA ASP A 324 -26.53 21.50 -7.24
C ASP A 324 -25.81 21.05 -8.53
N ARG A 325 -24.75 21.76 -8.95
CA ARG A 325 -23.84 21.30 -10.03
C ARG A 325 -23.19 19.97 -9.69
N THR A 326 -22.61 19.84 -8.49
CA THR A 326 -21.92 18.60 -8.09
C THR A 326 -22.87 17.45 -7.79
N LEU A 327 -24.15 17.71 -7.50
CA LEU A 327 -25.21 16.70 -7.52
C LEU A 327 -25.52 16.22 -8.94
N ALA A 328 -25.71 17.14 -9.90
CA ALA A 328 -25.98 16.79 -11.30
C ALA A 328 -24.85 15.97 -11.95
N GLU A 329 -23.59 16.26 -11.61
CA GLU A 329 -22.43 15.48 -12.05
C GLU A 329 -22.36 14.07 -11.42
N ASN A 330 -22.99 13.85 -10.25
CA ASN A 330 -23.09 12.52 -9.62
C ASN A 330 -24.28 11.70 -10.14
N ASP A 331 -25.44 12.32 -10.40
CA ASP A 331 -26.61 11.61 -10.95
C ASP A 331 -26.29 11.02 -12.35
N ALA A 332 -25.47 11.72 -13.15
CA ALA A 332 -24.94 11.22 -14.42
C ALA A 332 -24.12 9.92 -14.28
N PHE A 333 -23.55 9.63 -13.11
CA PHE A 333 -22.77 8.41 -12.85
C PHE A 333 -23.65 7.17 -12.58
N HIS A 334 -24.96 7.35 -12.33
CA HIS A 334 -25.86 6.21 -12.14
C HIS A 334 -26.34 5.59 -13.46
N ASP A 335 -26.32 6.32 -14.57
CA ASP A 335 -26.82 5.88 -15.88
C ASP A 335 -25.92 4.82 -16.55
N ASP A 336 -24.63 4.79 -16.21
CA ASP A 336 -23.64 3.79 -16.67
C ASP A 336 -24.06 2.33 -16.36
N THR A 337 -24.91 2.14 -15.33
CA THR A 337 -25.44 0.81 -14.98
C THR A 337 -26.30 0.20 -16.09
N ILE A 338 -27.00 1.03 -16.87
CA ILE A 338 -27.82 0.57 -18.01
C ILE A 338 -26.90 0.15 -19.18
N TYR A 339 -25.82 0.90 -19.43
CA TYR A 339 -24.85 0.60 -20.47
C TYR A 339 -24.06 -0.70 -20.21
N GLU A 340 -23.70 -0.98 -18.95
CA GLU A 340 -23.09 -2.28 -18.60
C GLU A 340 -24.06 -3.46 -18.80
N VAL A 341 -25.32 -3.31 -18.39
CA VAL A 341 -26.35 -4.35 -18.55
C VAL A 341 -26.64 -4.62 -20.03
N MET A 342 -26.69 -3.58 -20.87
CA MET A 342 -26.71 -3.77 -22.32
C MET A 342 -25.46 -4.52 -22.81
N ARG A 343 -24.25 -4.08 -22.44
CA ARG A 343 -23.00 -4.66 -22.94
C ARG A 343 -22.87 -6.17 -22.65
N GLU A 344 -23.32 -6.63 -21.49
CA GLU A 344 -23.28 -8.06 -21.11
C GLU A 344 -24.47 -8.88 -21.64
N GLY A 345 -25.67 -8.29 -21.74
CA GLY A 345 -26.87 -8.99 -22.19
C GLY A 345 -27.05 -9.06 -23.71
N TRP A 346 -26.60 -8.04 -24.45
CA TRP A 346 -26.82 -7.87 -25.89
C TRP A 346 -26.47 -9.07 -26.78
N PRO A 347 -25.30 -9.75 -26.65
CA PRO A 347 -24.98 -10.88 -27.51
C PRO A 347 -25.96 -12.05 -27.33
N PHE A 348 -26.45 -12.29 -26.11
CA PHE A 348 -27.44 -13.35 -25.84
C PHE A 348 -28.84 -12.97 -26.33
N ALA A 349 -29.22 -11.68 -26.24
CA ALA A 349 -30.46 -11.16 -26.79
C ALA A 349 -30.51 -11.28 -28.33
N LEU A 350 -29.41 -10.95 -29.01
CA LEU A 350 -29.28 -11.14 -30.46
C LEU A 350 -29.36 -12.63 -30.85
N LEU A 351 -28.65 -13.52 -30.13
CA LEU A 351 -28.66 -14.95 -30.43
C LEU A 351 -30.04 -15.58 -30.20
N ALA A 352 -30.76 -15.14 -29.17
CA ALA A 352 -32.16 -15.52 -28.93
C ALA A 352 -33.08 -15.02 -30.05
N GLY A 353 -32.94 -13.77 -30.50
CA GLY A 353 -33.70 -13.21 -31.62
C GLY A 353 -33.49 -13.99 -32.93
N ILE A 354 -32.24 -14.33 -33.25
CA ILE A 354 -31.90 -15.16 -34.41
C ILE A 354 -32.48 -16.57 -34.29
N GLY A 355 -32.39 -17.20 -33.11
CA GLY A 355 -33.01 -18.49 -32.83
C GLY A 355 -34.54 -18.48 -32.96
N PHE A 356 -35.21 -17.41 -32.53
CA PHE A 356 -36.66 -17.26 -32.66
C PHE A 356 -37.10 -17.11 -34.12
N ILE A 357 -36.41 -16.28 -34.91
CA ILE A 357 -36.70 -16.10 -36.35
C ILE A 357 -36.43 -17.40 -37.12
N GLY A 358 -35.33 -18.09 -36.84
CA GLY A 358 -35.00 -19.38 -37.45
C GLY A 358 -36.02 -20.48 -37.13
N PHE A 359 -36.51 -20.50 -35.89
CA PHE A 359 -37.56 -21.43 -35.44
C PHE A 359 -38.88 -21.21 -36.18
N LEU A 360 -39.37 -19.96 -36.24
CA LEU A 360 -40.59 -19.62 -36.98
C LEU A 360 -40.46 -19.94 -38.48
N THR A 361 -39.31 -19.61 -39.08
CA THR A 361 -39.04 -19.89 -40.50
C THR A 361 -38.97 -21.40 -40.79
N GLY A 362 -38.39 -22.18 -39.88
CA GLY A 362 -38.35 -23.65 -39.97
C GLY A 362 -39.73 -24.29 -39.85
N ILE A 363 -40.60 -23.75 -38.97
CA ILE A 363 -42.00 -24.19 -38.83
C ILE A 363 -42.82 -23.85 -40.08
N GLN A 364 -42.73 -22.62 -40.61
CA GLN A 364 -43.43 -22.25 -41.84
C GLN A 364 -43.05 -23.18 -43.00
N ARG A 365 -41.75 -23.35 -43.25
CA ARG A 365 -41.24 -24.26 -44.29
C ARG A 365 -41.65 -25.72 -44.09
N PHE A 366 -41.83 -26.18 -42.85
CA PHE A 366 -42.35 -27.52 -42.58
C PHE A 366 -43.81 -27.68 -43.04
N PHE A 367 -44.67 -26.70 -42.77
CA PHE A 367 -46.05 -26.71 -43.26
C PHE A 367 -46.13 -26.51 -44.78
N ASP A 368 -45.33 -25.61 -45.36
CA ASP A 368 -45.27 -25.40 -46.81
C ASP A 368 -44.83 -26.67 -47.56
N ALA A 369 -43.82 -27.38 -47.04
CA ALA A 369 -43.34 -28.66 -47.57
C ALA A 369 -44.33 -29.82 -47.34
N ALA A 370 -45.22 -29.73 -46.35
CA ALA A 370 -46.29 -30.70 -46.13
C ALA A 370 -47.51 -30.47 -47.04
N HIS A 371 -47.68 -29.26 -47.58
CA HIS A 371 -48.76 -28.91 -48.50
C HIS A 371 -48.37 -28.99 -49.99
N THR A 372 -47.08 -29.09 -50.31
CA THR A 372 -46.58 -29.25 -51.68
C THR A 372 -46.14 -30.69 -51.96
N LEU A 373 -46.37 -31.18 -53.19
CA LEU A 373 -45.81 -32.46 -53.64
C LEU A 373 -44.34 -32.27 -54.01
N VAL A 374 -43.47 -32.40 -53.00
CA VAL A 374 -42.02 -32.12 -53.11
C VAL A 374 -41.31 -33.18 -53.97
N GLU A 375 -40.81 -32.77 -55.15
CA GLU A 375 -40.05 -33.64 -56.07
C GLU A 375 -38.62 -33.99 -55.58
N ARG A 376 -38.14 -33.40 -54.48
CA ARG A 376 -36.78 -33.60 -53.95
C ARG A 376 -36.77 -33.98 -52.47
N THR A 377 -36.34 -35.21 -52.18
CA THR A 377 -36.22 -35.75 -50.82
C THR A 377 -35.28 -34.99 -49.88
N SER A 378 -34.39 -34.13 -50.40
CA SER A 378 -33.57 -33.22 -49.59
C SER A 378 -34.41 -32.22 -48.79
N ASP A 379 -35.46 -31.68 -49.40
CA ASP A 379 -36.04 -30.42 -48.97
C ASP A 379 -37.04 -30.63 -47.81
N ILE A 380 -37.60 -31.85 -47.74
CA ILE A 380 -38.47 -32.36 -46.67
C ILE A 380 -37.82 -32.23 -45.28
N TYR A 381 -36.50 -32.44 -45.18
CA TYR A 381 -35.78 -32.45 -43.90
C TYR A 381 -35.25 -31.08 -43.47
N ILE A 382 -35.18 -30.11 -44.38
CA ILE A 382 -34.58 -28.79 -44.11
C ILE A 382 -35.44 -27.99 -43.09
N GLY A 383 -36.76 -27.98 -43.24
CA GLY A 383 -37.67 -27.30 -42.32
C GLY A 383 -37.57 -27.81 -40.86
N PRO A 384 -37.78 -29.12 -40.61
CA PRO A 384 -37.65 -29.73 -39.29
C PRO A 384 -36.27 -29.51 -38.64
N LEU A 385 -35.18 -29.69 -39.41
CA LEU A 385 -33.82 -29.62 -38.88
C LEU A 385 -33.42 -28.17 -38.55
N LEU A 386 -33.80 -27.21 -39.40
CA LEU A 386 -33.65 -25.77 -39.11
C LEU A 386 -34.45 -25.36 -37.87
N SER A 387 -35.70 -25.82 -37.75
CA SER A 387 -36.56 -25.54 -36.59
C SER A 387 -35.94 -26.07 -35.29
N LEU A 388 -35.55 -27.34 -35.25
CA LEU A 388 -34.99 -27.99 -34.06
C LEU A 388 -33.66 -27.37 -33.64
N GLY A 389 -32.76 -27.08 -34.60
CA GLY A 389 -31.49 -26.38 -34.32
C GLY A 389 -31.71 -24.97 -33.76
N SER A 390 -32.65 -24.23 -34.34
CA SER A 390 -32.96 -22.86 -33.90
C SER A 390 -33.64 -22.83 -32.53
N ALA A 391 -34.48 -23.82 -32.20
CA ALA A 391 -35.08 -23.99 -30.88
C ALA A 391 -34.03 -24.24 -29.79
N VAL A 392 -33.02 -25.08 -30.06
CA VAL A 392 -31.91 -25.33 -29.12
C VAL A 392 -31.10 -24.06 -28.88
N ILE A 393 -30.79 -23.29 -29.93
CA ILE A 393 -30.11 -21.99 -29.82
C ILE A 393 -30.94 -21.01 -28.98
N LEU A 394 -32.24 -20.91 -29.23
CA LEU A 394 -33.16 -20.04 -28.49
C LEU A 394 -33.17 -20.38 -26.98
N VAL A 395 -33.33 -21.66 -26.62
CA VAL A 395 -33.40 -22.11 -25.21
C VAL A 395 -32.08 -21.83 -24.48
N ILE A 396 -30.93 -22.14 -25.10
CA ILE A 396 -29.62 -21.86 -24.51
C ILE A 396 -29.40 -20.35 -24.32
N SER A 397 -29.74 -19.54 -25.32
CA SER A 397 -29.56 -18.09 -25.29
C SER A 397 -30.44 -17.43 -24.24
N ALA A 398 -31.70 -17.84 -24.14
CA ALA A 398 -32.63 -17.37 -23.10
C ALA A 398 -32.18 -17.75 -21.69
N TYR A 399 -31.66 -18.98 -21.50
CA TYR A 399 -31.07 -19.40 -20.21
C TYR A 399 -29.89 -18.53 -19.80
N TYR A 400 -28.95 -18.24 -20.71
CA TYR A 400 -27.81 -17.36 -20.40
C TYR A 400 -28.24 -15.91 -20.16
N LEU A 401 -29.19 -15.37 -20.93
CA LEU A 401 -29.73 -14.02 -20.70
C LEU A 401 -30.39 -13.90 -19.31
N MET A 402 -31.25 -14.86 -18.94
CA MET A 402 -31.84 -14.92 -17.60
C MET A 402 -30.79 -15.06 -16.50
N ARG A 403 -29.70 -15.80 -16.76
CA ARG A 403 -28.58 -15.97 -15.81
C ARG A 403 -27.70 -14.72 -15.66
N VAL A 404 -27.64 -13.85 -16.66
CA VAL A 404 -27.00 -12.52 -16.55
C VAL A 404 -27.87 -11.60 -15.68
N LEU A 405 -29.19 -11.56 -15.93
CA LEU A 405 -30.14 -10.76 -15.15
C LEU A 405 -30.18 -11.19 -13.68
N ALA A 406 -30.39 -12.49 -13.41
CA ALA A 406 -30.49 -13.05 -12.05
C ALA A 406 -29.16 -13.09 -11.26
N ARG A 407 -28.07 -12.50 -11.78
CA ARG A 407 -26.81 -12.30 -11.06
C ARG A 407 -26.67 -10.90 -10.44
N ARG A 408 -27.55 -9.96 -10.79
CA ARG A 408 -27.50 -8.55 -10.33
C ARG A 408 -28.80 -8.08 -9.65
N THR A 409 -29.71 -9.02 -9.35
CA THR A 409 -30.90 -8.86 -8.49
C THR A 409 -30.67 -9.52 -7.13
#